data_AF-D7BA80-F1
#
_entry.id   AF-D7BA80-F1
#
_cell.length_a   1.000
_cell.length_b   1.000
_cell.length_c   1.000
_cell.angle_alpha   90.00
_cell.angle_beta   90.00
_cell.angle_gamma   90.00
#
_symmetry.space_group_name_H-M   'P 1'
#
loop_
_entity.id
_entity.type
_entity.pdbx_description
1 polymer ?
#
loop_
_entity_poly.entity_id
_entity_poly.type
_entity_poly.pdbx_seq_one_letter_code
_entity_poly.pdbx_strand_id
1 'polypeptide(L)'
;MGLLTDYLALALKSAQYRPGEGGYLEATVPEISGLLVRGRSFEECRERLSEELELWLAKSLLSHQTVPELGPAGAALQELALTTHPSTNPTEQVILKTVKSILEEVRALRRGGRADGVDRSPAQPQPPRQEPKRPSTRVSEYVNEVGLQLQLSRNGGSEAEEKALERISGFMGERFAAVSGFYEKIKATAAKGSGEFQYSLASASQNDIGAVTQLCTMLKEAGLLKSYTYSSKQRRIYGRLSVEGKMQGFITGGWLERYAKQVIQLSLRRRNIPHDLLANPSIVYPNGDRFEVDLLVRTPNRFLLVECKTGGYDEALERHQRIAQDLRIPAKQVMYVLLGIPEAVLDELHNQWGFTFVNEKTLEGELEKLLT
;
A
#
# COMPACT_ATOMS: atom_id res chain seq x y z
N MET A 1 42.28 -14.76 -6.41
CA MET A 1 40.86 -14.65 -6.77
C MET A 1 40.25 -13.57 -5.90
N GLY A 2 39.17 -12.92 -6.33
CA GLY A 2 38.60 -11.79 -5.60
C GLY A 2 37.82 -12.27 -4.37
N LEU A 3 37.81 -11.47 -3.30
CA LEU A 3 37.13 -11.78 -2.04
C LEU A 3 35.67 -12.21 -2.22
N LEU A 4 34.94 -11.55 -3.12
CA LEU A 4 33.56 -11.90 -3.50
C LEU A 4 33.49 -13.27 -4.19
N THR A 5 34.39 -13.54 -5.13
CA THR A 5 34.44 -14.81 -5.86
C THR A 5 34.73 -15.97 -4.92
N ASP A 6 35.63 -15.76 -3.94
CA ASP A 6 36.00 -16.78 -2.97
C ASP A 6 34.83 -17.08 -2.01
N TYR A 7 34.09 -16.06 -1.57
CA TYR A 7 32.88 -16.24 -0.77
C TYR A 7 31.79 -17.00 -1.54
N LEU A 8 31.53 -16.62 -2.79
CA LEU A 8 30.53 -17.28 -3.63
C LEU A 8 30.88 -18.75 -3.86
N ALA A 9 32.17 -19.04 -4.11
CA ALA A 9 32.64 -20.41 -4.27
C ALA A 9 32.49 -21.24 -2.99
N LEU A 10 32.74 -20.66 -1.81
CA LEU A 10 32.55 -21.33 -0.52
C LEU A 10 31.07 -21.63 -0.24
N ALA A 11 30.19 -20.66 -0.46
CA ALA A 11 28.74 -20.84 -0.30
C ALA A 11 28.16 -21.89 -1.28
N LEU A 12 28.60 -21.89 -2.54
CA LEU A 12 28.18 -22.92 -3.50
C LEU A 12 28.70 -24.31 -3.12
N LYS A 13 29.83 -24.39 -2.41
CA LYS A 13 30.38 -25.65 -1.89
C LYS A 13 29.61 -26.17 -0.68
N SER A 14 29.00 -25.30 0.13
CA SER A 14 28.13 -25.70 1.26
C SER A 14 26.67 -25.96 0.85
N ALA A 15 26.33 -25.76 -0.43
CA ALA A 15 24.99 -25.97 -0.95
C ALA A 15 24.48 -27.41 -0.72
N GLN A 16 23.25 -27.52 -0.21
CA GLN A 16 22.53 -28.77 -0.04
C GLN A 16 21.42 -28.89 -1.08
N TYR A 17 21.32 -30.06 -1.69
CA TYR A 17 20.32 -30.39 -2.70
C TYR A 17 19.39 -31.48 -2.16
N ARG A 18 18.07 -31.27 -2.29
CA ARG A 18 17.05 -32.21 -1.82
C ARG A 18 15.98 -32.46 -2.90
N PRO A 19 15.39 -33.66 -2.98
CA PRO A 19 14.23 -33.88 -3.83
C PRO A 19 13.03 -33.05 -3.34
N GLY A 20 12.39 -32.33 -4.25
CA GLY A 20 11.15 -31.58 -4.01
C GLY A 20 9.96 -32.20 -4.72
N GLU A 21 8.77 -31.65 -4.48
CA GLU A 21 7.53 -32.10 -5.14
C GLU A 21 7.54 -31.84 -6.65
N GLY A 22 6.87 -32.71 -7.42
CA GLY A 22 6.72 -32.54 -8.87
C GLY A 22 7.98 -32.83 -9.70
N GLY A 23 8.95 -33.58 -9.16
CA GLY A 23 10.17 -33.97 -9.87
C GLY A 23 11.24 -32.86 -9.93
N TYR A 24 11.11 -31.84 -9.09
CA TYR A 24 12.12 -30.78 -8.95
C TYR A 24 13.15 -31.15 -7.89
N LEU A 25 14.36 -30.60 -8.04
CA LEU A 25 15.38 -30.54 -7.00
C LEU A 25 15.35 -29.15 -6.38
N GLU A 26 15.46 -29.09 -5.07
CA GLU A 26 15.58 -27.86 -4.30
C GLU A 26 17.02 -27.72 -3.83
N ALA A 27 17.61 -26.53 -4.01
CA ALA A 27 18.94 -26.22 -3.52
C ALA A 27 18.91 -25.06 -2.53
N THR A 28 19.66 -25.20 -1.45
CA THR A 28 19.73 -24.24 -0.34
C THR A 28 21.17 -24.11 0.15
N VAL A 29 21.52 -22.98 0.75
CA VAL A 29 22.80 -22.81 1.48
C VAL A 29 22.44 -22.70 2.96
N PRO A 30 22.73 -23.70 3.81
CA PRO A 30 22.26 -23.74 5.20
C PRO A 30 22.64 -22.51 6.02
N GLU A 31 23.81 -21.94 5.75
CA GLU A 31 24.32 -20.76 6.44
C GLU A 31 23.59 -19.47 6.02
N ILE A 32 22.84 -19.50 4.92
CA ILE A 32 22.10 -18.36 4.37
C ILE A 32 20.60 -18.63 4.46
N SER A 33 19.98 -18.06 5.48
CA SER A 33 18.53 -18.20 5.69
C SER A 33 17.72 -17.51 4.58
N GLY A 34 16.72 -18.22 4.05
CA GLY A 34 15.80 -17.71 3.04
C GLY A 34 16.25 -17.88 1.58
N LEU A 35 17.43 -18.46 1.33
CA LEU A 35 17.91 -18.76 -0.02
C LEU A 35 17.52 -20.19 -0.43
N LEU A 36 16.43 -20.31 -1.19
CA LEU A 36 15.95 -21.57 -1.77
C LEU A 36 15.69 -21.40 -3.26
N VAL A 37 16.29 -22.25 -4.08
CA VAL A 37 16.06 -22.31 -5.52
C VAL A 37 15.55 -23.68 -5.92
N ARG A 38 14.76 -23.74 -6.99
CA ARG A 38 14.25 -24.99 -7.58
C ARG A 38 14.72 -25.14 -9.01
N GLY A 39 15.06 -26.36 -9.42
CA GLY A 39 15.46 -26.71 -10.79
C GLY A 39 15.11 -28.15 -11.11
N ARG A 40 15.08 -28.51 -12.39
CA ARG A 40 14.76 -29.88 -12.85
C ARG A 40 15.99 -30.80 -12.88
N SER A 41 17.17 -30.23 -12.71
CA SER A 41 18.44 -30.96 -12.62
C SER A 41 19.37 -30.32 -11.58
N PHE A 42 20.41 -31.06 -11.17
CA PHE A 42 21.45 -30.53 -10.29
C PHE A 42 22.17 -29.33 -10.91
N GLU A 43 22.48 -29.39 -12.20
CA GLU A 43 23.18 -28.30 -12.91
C GLU A 43 22.31 -27.04 -12.97
N GLU A 44 21.02 -27.19 -13.30
CA GLU A 44 20.08 -26.06 -13.30
C GLU A 44 19.91 -25.46 -11.90
N CYS A 45 19.85 -26.30 -10.85
CA CYS A 45 19.82 -25.81 -9.47
C CYS A 45 21.08 -25.05 -9.10
N ARG A 46 22.25 -25.55 -9.51
CA ARG A 46 23.55 -24.95 -9.21
C ARG A 46 23.73 -23.60 -9.91
N GLU A 47 23.36 -23.50 -11.18
CA GLU A 47 23.37 -22.24 -11.93
C GLU A 47 22.44 -21.20 -11.28
N ARG A 48 21.19 -21.60 -10.99
CA ARG A 48 20.21 -20.72 -10.30
C ARG A 48 20.66 -20.30 -8.91
N LEU A 49 21.25 -21.24 -8.15
CA LEU A 49 21.75 -20.95 -6.81
C LEU A 49 22.90 -19.95 -6.87
N SER A 50 23.81 -20.07 -7.85
CA SER A 50 24.90 -19.12 -8.05
C SER A 50 24.38 -17.70 -8.31
N GLU A 51 23.37 -17.56 -9.19
CA GLU A 51 22.78 -16.26 -9.52
C GLU A 51 22.07 -15.62 -8.33
N GLU A 52 21.27 -16.40 -7.60
CA GLU A 52 20.54 -15.92 -6.42
C GLU A 52 21.46 -15.62 -5.25
N LEU A 53 22.55 -16.39 -5.08
CA LEU A 53 23.57 -16.15 -4.07
C LEU A 53 24.31 -14.82 -4.31
N GLU A 54 24.70 -14.53 -5.56
CA GLU A 54 25.29 -13.25 -5.93
C GLU A 54 24.36 -12.08 -5.60
N LEU A 55 23.06 -12.25 -5.87
CA LEU A 55 22.06 -11.23 -5.56
C LEU A 55 21.86 -11.06 -4.06
N TRP A 56 21.78 -12.16 -3.33
CA TRP A 56 21.63 -12.16 -1.89
C TRP A 56 22.82 -11.45 -1.23
N LEU A 57 24.05 -11.73 -1.68
CA LEU A 57 25.26 -11.09 -1.17
C LEU A 57 25.26 -9.59 -1.48
N ALA A 58 24.94 -9.21 -2.72
CA ALA A 58 24.86 -7.79 -3.09
C ALA A 58 23.81 -7.03 -2.26
N LYS A 59 22.63 -7.63 -2.04
CA LYS A 59 21.58 -7.03 -1.19
C LYS A 59 22.04 -6.88 0.25
N SER A 60 22.66 -7.91 0.81
CA SER A 60 23.12 -7.92 2.21
C SER A 60 24.21 -6.89 2.45
N LEU A 61 25.16 -6.76 1.53
CA LEU A 61 26.20 -5.74 1.58
C LEU A 61 25.63 -4.32 1.43
N LEU A 62 24.67 -4.11 0.52
CA LEU A 62 24.03 -2.81 0.32
C LEU A 62 23.10 -2.40 1.48
N SER A 63 22.55 -3.36 2.23
CA SER A 63 21.67 -3.13 3.37
C SER A 63 22.39 -3.14 4.71
N HIS A 64 23.73 -3.32 4.71
CA HIS A 64 24.56 -3.48 5.91
C HIS A 64 24.06 -4.59 6.84
N GLN A 65 23.45 -5.63 6.28
CA GLN A 65 23.11 -6.82 7.04
C GLN A 65 24.35 -7.67 7.30
N THR A 66 24.34 -8.37 8.42
CA THR A 66 25.42 -9.32 8.77
C THR A 66 25.47 -10.44 7.74
N VAL A 67 26.61 -10.57 7.06
CA VAL A 67 26.90 -11.65 6.14
C VAL A 67 27.41 -12.87 6.95
N PRO A 68 26.86 -14.08 6.77
CA PRO A 68 27.31 -15.27 7.46
C PRO A 68 28.81 -15.54 7.27
N GLU A 69 29.47 -15.99 8.33
CA GLU A 69 30.89 -16.33 8.29
C GLU A 69 31.12 -17.65 7.54
N LEU A 70 31.20 -17.57 6.22
CA LEU A 70 31.64 -18.67 5.36
C LEU A 70 33.17 -18.64 5.23
N GLY A 71 33.84 -19.11 6.28
CA GLY A 71 35.31 -19.15 6.34
C GLY A 71 35.96 -17.76 6.32
N PRO A 72 37.27 -17.66 6.01
CA PRO A 72 38.03 -16.41 6.11
C PRO A 72 37.54 -15.32 5.13
N ALA A 73 36.90 -15.69 4.02
CA ALA A 73 36.33 -14.74 3.07
C ALA A 73 35.09 -14.02 3.63
N GLY A 74 34.26 -14.71 4.43
CA GLY A 74 33.07 -14.12 5.07
C GLY A 74 33.43 -13.04 6.08
N ALA A 75 34.42 -13.31 6.95
CA ALA A 75 34.90 -12.34 7.94
C ALA A 75 35.48 -11.08 7.27
N ALA A 76 36.31 -11.24 6.23
CA ALA A 76 36.86 -10.11 5.49
C ALA A 76 35.79 -9.33 4.69
N LEU A 77 34.74 -9.98 4.20
CA LEU A 77 33.59 -9.31 3.57
C LEU A 77 32.77 -8.50 4.57
N GLN A 78 32.56 -9.05 5.77
CA GLN A 78 31.86 -8.36 6.84
C GLN A 78 32.68 -7.14 7.34
N GLU A 79 34.00 -7.30 7.51
CA GLU A 79 34.90 -6.21 7.86
C GLU A 79 34.91 -5.12 6.77
N LEU A 80 34.94 -5.51 5.49
CA LEU A 80 34.82 -4.57 4.37
C LEU A 80 33.45 -3.86 4.40
N ALA A 81 32.34 -4.56 4.63
CA ALA A 81 31.00 -3.97 4.69
C ALA A 81 30.80 -3.01 5.88
N LEU A 82 31.50 -3.26 7.00
CA LEU A 82 31.47 -2.42 8.19
C LEU A 82 32.41 -1.21 8.09
N THR A 83 33.57 -1.37 7.45
CA THR A 83 34.54 -0.28 7.20
C THR A 83 34.09 0.63 6.05
N THR A 84 33.31 0.10 5.11
CA THR A 84 32.61 0.88 4.08
C THR A 84 31.29 1.41 4.64
N HIS A 85 31.38 2.27 5.65
CA HIS A 85 30.22 3.00 6.16
C HIS A 85 29.73 3.97 5.06
N PRO A 86 28.42 4.06 4.75
CA PRO A 86 27.90 5.12 3.90
C PRO A 86 27.99 6.41 4.71
N SER A 87 29.17 7.04 4.67
CA SER A 87 29.44 8.28 5.36
C SER A 87 28.62 9.38 4.71
N THR A 88 27.36 9.57 5.15
CA THR A 88 26.58 10.83 5.09
C THR A 88 26.47 11.56 3.75
N ASN A 89 26.98 10.99 2.65
CA ASN A 89 27.15 11.68 1.39
C ASN A 89 26.01 11.25 0.45
N PRO A 90 25.04 12.15 0.17
CA PRO A 90 23.91 11.85 -0.70
C PRO A 90 24.35 11.42 -2.11
N THR A 91 25.55 11.81 -2.55
CA THR A 91 26.11 11.42 -3.85
C THR A 91 26.46 9.93 -3.89
N GLU A 92 27.04 9.39 -2.80
CA GLU A 92 27.37 7.96 -2.70
C GLU A 92 26.12 7.10 -2.63
N GLN A 93 25.07 7.56 -1.95
CA GLN A 93 23.77 6.89 -1.94
C GLN A 93 23.11 6.84 -3.33
N VAL A 94 23.23 7.93 -4.10
CA VAL A 94 22.77 7.96 -5.50
C VAL A 94 23.60 7.02 -6.35
N ILE A 95 24.93 6.97 -6.19
CA ILE A 95 25.81 6.05 -6.90
C ILE A 95 25.44 4.60 -6.59
N LEU A 96 25.25 4.23 -5.33
CA LEU A 96 24.85 2.88 -4.92
C LEU A 96 23.48 2.48 -5.49
N LYS A 97 22.51 3.41 -5.50
CA LYS A 97 21.19 3.20 -6.11
C LYS A 97 21.28 3.00 -7.62
N THR A 98 22.12 3.78 -8.30
CA THR A 98 22.37 3.67 -9.74
C THR A 98 23.07 2.36 -10.10
N VAL A 99 24.11 1.97 -9.35
CA VAL A 99 24.81 0.69 -9.54
C VAL A 99 23.86 -0.49 -9.37
N LYS A 100 22.96 -0.44 -8.39
CA LYS A 100 21.91 -1.45 -8.20
C LYS A 100 20.97 -1.57 -9.42
N SER A 101 20.53 -0.43 -9.96
CA SER A 101 19.69 -0.39 -11.17
C SER A 101 20.41 -0.96 -12.39
N ILE A 102 21.69 -0.62 -12.58
CA ILE A 102 22.52 -1.12 -13.69
C ILE A 102 22.72 -2.63 -13.59
N LEU A 103 22.97 -3.17 -12.39
CA LEU A 103 23.10 -4.61 -12.18
C LEU A 103 21.81 -5.37 -12.51
N GLU A 104 20.64 -4.79 -12.22
CA GLU A 104 19.34 -5.36 -12.56
C GLU A 104 19.07 -5.32 -14.08
N GLU A 105 19.46 -4.25 -14.76
CA GLU A 105 19.35 -4.12 -16.23
C GLU A 105 20.28 -5.08 -16.98
N VAL A 106 21.54 -5.21 -16.55
CA VAL A 106 22.50 -6.15 -17.15
C VAL A 106 21.99 -7.60 -17.04
N ARG A 107 21.22 -7.92 -16.00
CA ARG A 107 20.57 -9.23 -15.84
C ARG A 107 19.39 -9.44 -16.77
N ALA A 108 18.56 -8.43 -16.99
CA ALA A 108 17.49 -8.50 -17.99
C ALA A 108 18.06 -8.79 -19.38
N LEU A 109 19.22 -8.20 -19.70
CA LEU A 109 19.93 -8.42 -20.97
C LEU A 109 20.54 -9.83 -21.06
N ARG A 110 21.11 -10.36 -19.98
CA ARG A 110 21.69 -11.72 -19.96
C ARG A 110 20.64 -12.83 -20.06
N ARG A 111 19.46 -12.66 -19.46
CA ARG A 111 18.34 -13.63 -19.57
C ARG A 111 17.75 -13.72 -20.99
N GLY A 112 17.93 -12.71 -21.83
CA GLY A 112 17.48 -12.71 -23.22
C GLY A 112 18.47 -13.33 -24.23
N GLY A 113 19.64 -13.79 -23.79
CA GLY A 113 20.80 -14.03 -24.67
C GLY A 113 21.15 -15.48 -25.01
N ARG A 114 20.24 -16.46 -24.89
CA ARG A 114 20.50 -17.86 -25.31
C ARG A 114 19.38 -18.40 -26.22
N ALA A 115 19.55 -18.23 -27.53
CA ALA A 115 19.16 -19.17 -28.58
C ALA A 115 19.86 -18.80 -29.90
N ASP A 116 20.30 -19.83 -30.61
CA ASP A 116 21.27 -19.88 -31.70
C ASP A 116 20.95 -19.12 -33.01
N GLY A 117 21.99 -18.97 -33.83
CA GLY A 117 21.86 -19.33 -35.25
C GLY A 117 22.07 -18.19 -36.24
N VAL A 118 23.16 -18.30 -37.00
CA VAL A 118 23.64 -17.41 -38.05
C VAL A 118 22.69 -17.40 -39.26
N ASP A 119 22.27 -16.21 -39.71
CA ASP A 119 22.35 -15.85 -41.14
C ASP A 119 22.46 -14.32 -41.32
N ARG A 120 23.38 -13.89 -42.17
CA ARG A 120 23.70 -12.47 -42.42
C ARG A 120 23.07 -12.03 -43.74
N SER A 121 22.22 -11.00 -43.70
CA SER A 121 21.93 -10.14 -44.86
C SER A 121 21.34 -8.77 -44.43
N PRO A 122 21.46 -7.72 -45.26
CA PRO A 122 22.03 -6.45 -44.83
C PRO A 122 21.05 -5.41 -44.27
N ALA A 123 21.58 -4.67 -43.31
CA ALA A 123 21.19 -3.37 -42.74
C ALA A 123 19.83 -2.78 -43.16
N GLN A 124 18.84 -2.96 -42.28
CA GLN A 124 17.71 -2.02 -42.16
C GLN A 124 18.04 -0.94 -41.12
N PRO A 125 17.57 0.31 -41.32
CA PRO A 125 17.87 1.42 -40.45
C PRO A 125 17.37 1.15 -39.03
N GLN A 126 18.25 1.36 -38.04
CA GLN A 126 17.93 1.17 -36.62
C GLN A 126 16.73 2.04 -36.22
N PRO A 127 15.71 1.48 -35.54
CA PRO A 127 14.65 2.28 -34.95
C PRO A 127 15.25 3.20 -33.87
N PRO A 128 14.66 4.39 -33.66
CA PRO A 128 15.17 5.35 -32.69
C PRO A 128 15.33 4.71 -31.32
N ARG A 129 16.46 4.97 -30.65
CA ARG A 129 16.74 4.53 -29.28
C ARG A 129 15.51 4.85 -28.41
N GLN A 130 14.82 3.81 -27.95
CA GLN A 130 13.74 3.98 -26.98
C GLN A 130 14.38 4.46 -25.68
N GLU A 131 14.09 5.71 -25.31
CA GLU A 131 14.37 6.18 -23.95
C GLU A 131 13.75 5.19 -22.95
N PRO A 132 14.42 4.90 -21.82
CA PRO A 132 13.85 4.02 -20.80
C PRO A 132 12.46 4.55 -20.41
N LYS A 133 11.41 3.76 -20.67
CA LYS A 133 10.04 4.14 -20.37
C LYS A 133 9.95 4.47 -18.89
N ARG A 134 9.55 5.69 -18.55
CA ARG A 134 9.24 6.07 -17.17
C ARG A 134 8.26 5.04 -16.61
N PRO A 135 8.45 4.55 -15.37
CA PRO A 135 7.51 3.63 -14.74
C PRO A 135 6.11 4.22 -14.81
N SER A 136 5.14 3.44 -15.27
CA SER A 136 3.77 3.89 -15.37
C SER A 136 3.22 4.25 -14.00
N THR A 137 2.42 5.33 -13.94
CA THR A 137 1.67 5.67 -12.75
C THR A 137 0.34 4.94 -12.67
N ARG A 138 -0.04 4.13 -13.67
CA ARG A 138 -1.33 3.44 -13.67
C ARG A 138 -1.35 2.30 -12.66
N VAL A 139 -2.36 2.28 -11.81
CA VAL A 139 -2.55 1.20 -10.83
C VAL A 139 -2.79 -0.13 -11.56
N SER A 140 -3.58 -0.13 -12.63
CA SER A 140 -3.88 -1.33 -13.41
C SER A 140 -2.65 -2.00 -14.00
N GLU A 141 -1.70 -1.21 -14.51
CA GLU A 141 -0.46 -1.73 -15.09
C GLU A 141 0.41 -2.38 -14.01
N TYR A 142 0.59 -1.72 -12.86
CA TYR A 142 1.33 -2.29 -11.73
C TYR A 142 0.71 -3.60 -11.20
N VAL A 143 -0.62 -3.62 -11.01
CA VAL A 143 -1.34 -4.81 -10.53
C VAL A 143 -1.18 -5.99 -11.49
N ASN A 144 -1.23 -5.73 -12.81
CA ASN A 144 -0.99 -6.75 -13.83
C ASN A 144 0.48 -7.23 -13.83
N GLU A 145 1.45 -6.34 -13.64
CA GLU A 145 2.89 -6.68 -13.58
C GLU A 145 3.24 -7.65 -12.45
N VAL A 146 2.53 -7.56 -11.32
CA VAL A 146 2.70 -8.50 -10.19
C VAL A 146 1.86 -9.79 -10.35
N GLY A 147 1.14 -9.96 -11.46
CA GLY A 147 0.38 -11.17 -11.78
C GLY A 147 -1.04 -11.21 -11.21
N LEU A 148 -1.58 -10.05 -10.80
CA LEU A 148 -2.94 -9.90 -10.28
C LEU A 148 -3.80 -9.16 -11.32
N GLN A 149 -5.12 -9.18 -11.14
CA GLN A 149 -6.05 -8.42 -11.98
C GLN A 149 -6.77 -7.35 -11.18
N LEU A 150 -7.20 -6.29 -11.87
CA LEU A 150 -7.93 -5.19 -11.26
C LEU A 150 -9.36 -5.12 -11.82
N GLN A 151 -10.33 -5.17 -10.92
CA GLN A 151 -11.74 -4.94 -11.23
C GLN A 151 -12.19 -3.63 -10.59
N LEU A 152 -12.76 -2.73 -11.41
CA LEU A 152 -13.29 -1.46 -10.94
C LEU A 152 -14.78 -1.58 -10.59
N SER A 153 -15.15 -1.03 -9.44
CA SER A 153 -16.55 -0.84 -9.07
C SER A 153 -17.17 0.28 -9.89
N ARG A 154 -18.35 0.06 -10.46
CA ARG A 154 -19.13 1.11 -11.13
C ARG A 154 -20.05 1.79 -10.11
N ASN A 155 -19.75 3.02 -9.72
CA ASN A 155 -20.66 3.83 -8.92
C ASN A 155 -21.83 4.30 -9.80
N GLY A 156 -23.02 3.75 -9.57
CA GLY A 156 -24.25 4.10 -10.31
C GLY A 156 -25.00 5.31 -9.74
N GLY A 157 -24.29 6.36 -9.32
CA GLY A 157 -24.87 7.60 -8.79
C GLY A 157 -24.75 8.76 -9.78
N SER A 158 -25.52 9.83 -9.59
CA SER A 158 -25.38 11.04 -10.42
C SER A 158 -24.17 11.88 -10.00
N GLU A 159 -23.61 12.69 -10.90
CA GLU A 159 -22.50 13.60 -10.56
C GLU A 159 -22.87 14.60 -9.44
N ALA A 160 -24.13 15.07 -9.42
CA ALA A 160 -24.62 15.98 -8.40
C ALA A 160 -24.70 15.31 -7.02
N GLU A 161 -25.16 14.06 -6.97
CA GLU A 161 -25.21 13.25 -5.76
C GLU A 161 -23.79 13.01 -5.22
N GLU A 162 -22.85 12.59 -6.07
CA GLU A 162 -21.47 12.35 -5.64
C GLU A 162 -20.82 13.62 -5.08
N LYS A 163 -21.00 14.78 -5.72
CA LYS A 163 -20.51 16.07 -5.18
C LYS A 163 -21.12 16.41 -3.82
N ALA A 164 -22.41 16.10 -3.61
CA ALA A 164 -23.05 16.33 -2.32
C ALA A 164 -22.45 15.41 -1.24
N LEU A 165 -22.21 14.14 -1.55
CA LEU A 165 -21.57 13.18 -0.64
C LEU A 165 -20.12 13.56 -0.33
N GLU A 166 -19.36 14.03 -1.33
CA GLU A 166 -17.99 14.54 -1.14
C GLU A 166 -17.99 15.73 -0.18
N ARG A 167 -18.89 16.71 -0.37
CA ARG A 167 -19.05 17.87 0.52
C ARG A 167 -19.36 17.45 1.97
N ILE A 168 -20.25 16.48 2.16
CA ILE A 168 -20.59 15.94 3.48
C ILE A 168 -19.38 15.26 4.11
N SER A 169 -18.67 14.44 3.33
CA SER A 169 -17.48 13.70 3.80
C SER A 169 -16.37 14.65 4.25
N GLY A 170 -16.09 15.70 3.47
CA GLY A 170 -15.15 16.77 3.84
C GLY A 170 -15.55 17.47 5.13
N PHE A 171 -16.82 17.89 5.25
CA PHE A 171 -17.33 18.53 6.45
C PHE A 171 -17.22 17.63 7.69
N MET A 172 -17.54 16.35 7.56
CA MET A 172 -17.45 15.38 8.66
C MET A 172 -16.01 15.17 9.11
N GLY A 173 -15.06 15.01 8.18
CA GLY A 173 -13.65 14.81 8.52
C GLY A 173 -13.02 16.03 9.18
N GLU A 174 -13.21 17.22 8.60
CA GLU A 174 -12.63 18.47 9.13
C GLU A 174 -13.19 18.86 10.51
N ARG A 175 -14.41 18.44 10.83
CA ARG A 175 -15.12 18.80 12.07
C ARG A 175 -15.46 17.60 12.94
N PHE A 176 -14.75 16.49 12.76
CA PHE A 176 -15.14 15.21 13.38
C PHE A 176 -15.27 15.30 14.89
N ALA A 177 -14.38 16.03 15.57
CA ALA A 177 -14.47 16.25 17.02
C ALA A 177 -15.84 16.79 17.46
N ALA A 178 -16.38 17.78 16.73
CA ALA A 178 -17.66 18.41 17.03
C ALA A 178 -18.88 17.55 16.65
N VAL A 179 -18.76 16.69 15.62
CA VAL A 179 -19.90 15.90 15.10
C VAL A 179 -19.89 14.42 15.53
N SER A 180 -18.80 13.93 16.13
CA SER A 180 -18.57 12.53 16.48
C SER A 180 -19.73 11.90 17.26
N GLY A 181 -20.20 12.55 18.33
CA GLY A 181 -21.32 12.03 19.13
C GLY A 181 -22.62 11.92 18.34
N PHE A 182 -22.86 12.85 17.41
CA PHE A 182 -24.02 12.77 16.51
C PHE A 182 -23.84 11.68 15.45
N TYR A 183 -22.63 11.55 14.89
CA TYR A 183 -22.27 10.51 13.94
C TYR A 183 -22.51 9.11 14.52
N GLU A 184 -22.04 8.84 15.74
CA GLU A 184 -22.28 7.57 16.42
C GLU A 184 -23.78 7.28 16.60
N LYS A 185 -24.57 8.31 16.90
CA LYS A 185 -26.02 8.17 17.00
C LYS A 185 -26.65 7.73 15.68
N ILE A 186 -26.33 8.40 14.58
CA ILE A 186 -26.93 8.07 13.27
C ILE A 186 -26.39 6.75 12.72
N LYS A 187 -25.12 6.41 12.99
CA LYS A 187 -24.52 5.12 12.63
C LYS A 187 -25.23 3.97 13.35
N ALA A 188 -25.45 4.10 14.66
CA ALA A 188 -26.20 3.12 15.44
C ALA A 188 -27.67 2.98 14.98
N THR A 189 -28.31 4.09 14.60
CA THR A 189 -29.68 4.05 14.03
C THR A 189 -29.71 3.37 12.67
N ALA A 190 -28.71 3.62 11.80
CA ALA A 190 -28.59 2.97 10.50
C ALA A 190 -28.42 1.44 10.65
N ALA A 191 -27.58 1.00 11.59
CA ALA A 191 -27.37 -0.41 11.89
C ALA A 191 -28.64 -1.14 12.40
N LYS A 192 -29.53 -0.43 13.09
CA LYS A 192 -30.78 -0.99 13.64
C LYS A 192 -31.94 -1.02 12.63
N GLY A 193 -31.84 -0.32 11.51
CA GLY A 193 -32.91 -0.22 10.51
C GLY A 193 -34.17 0.55 10.93
N SER A 194 -34.24 1.10 12.15
CA SER A 194 -35.42 1.81 12.67
C SER A 194 -35.63 3.19 12.03
N GLY A 195 -34.59 3.75 11.40
CA GLY A 195 -34.59 5.03 10.70
C GLY A 195 -34.72 6.27 11.59
N GLU A 196 -35.61 6.25 12.59
CA GLU A 196 -35.86 7.38 13.49
C GLU A 196 -34.82 7.50 14.60
N PHE A 197 -34.46 8.75 14.92
CA PHE A 197 -33.54 9.05 16.00
C PHE A 197 -33.88 10.37 16.70
N GLN A 198 -33.40 10.45 17.94
CA GLN A 198 -33.34 11.69 18.70
C GLN A 198 -31.92 11.86 19.24
N TYR A 199 -31.41 13.08 19.25
CA TYR A 199 -30.07 13.39 19.72
C TYR A 199 -30.07 14.64 20.59
N SER A 200 -29.55 14.54 21.82
CA SER A 200 -29.49 15.66 22.76
C SER A 200 -28.22 16.48 22.56
N LEU A 201 -28.39 17.80 22.53
CA LEU A 201 -27.34 18.81 22.46
C LEU A 201 -27.26 19.61 23.78
N ALA A 202 -27.74 19.06 24.89
CA ALA A 202 -27.82 19.76 26.17
C ALA A 202 -26.44 20.17 26.71
N SER A 203 -25.44 19.30 26.53
CA SER A 203 -24.05 19.53 26.93
C SER A 203 -23.14 20.07 25.81
N ALA A 204 -23.67 20.25 24.60
CA ALA A 204 -22.90 20.69 23.45
C ALA A 204 -22.53 22.17 23.54
N SER A 205 -21.35 22.56 23.03
CA SER A 205 -21.00 23.98 22.86
C SER A 205 -21.84 24.61 21.74
N GLN A 206 -21.87 25.94 21.65
CA GLN A 206 -22.55 26.61 20.53
C GLN A 206 -21.92 26.29 19.18
N ASN A 207 -20.60 26.09 19.15
CA ASN A 207 -19.89 25.65 17.97
C ASN A 207 -20.34 24.24 17.54
N ASP A 208 -20.46 23.31 18.49
CA ASP A 208 -20.89 21.93 18.19
C ASP A 208 -22.36 21.88 17.76
N ILE A 209 -23.23 22.68 18.38
CA ILE A 209 -24.62 22.84 17.93
C ILE A 209 -24.64 23.32 16.47
N GLY A 210 -23.86 24.35 16.14
CA GLY A 210 -23.73 24.84 14.78
C GLY A 210 -23.26 23.75 13.81
N ALA A 211 -22.20 23.02 14.16
CA ALA A 211 -21.65 21.96 13.32
C ALA A 211 -22.64 20.80 13.09
N VAL A 212 -23.30 20.33 14.15
CA VAL A 212 -24.26 19.22 14.06
C VAL A 212 -25.52 19.63 13.29
N THR A 213 -26.05 20.83 13.52
CA THR A 213 -27.22 21.33 12.79
C THR A 213 -26.93 21.57 11.32
N GLN A 214 -25.73 22.06 10.98
CA GLN A 214 -25.26 22.18 9.60
C GLN A 214 -25.12 20.80 8.93
N LEU A 215 -24.52 19.82 9.62
CA LEU A 215 -24.44 18.45 9.11
C LEU A 215 -25.83 17.88 8.82
N CYS A 216 -26.78 18.05 9.74
CA CYS A 216 -28.17 17.61 9.52
C CYS A 216 -28.81 18.27 8.29
N THR A 217 -28.60 19.56 8.08
CA THR A 217 -29.08 20.26 6.88
C THR A 217 -28.46 19.65 5.62
N MET A 218 -27.14 19.43 5.59
CA MET A 218 -26.46 18.84 4.44
C MET A 218 -26.94 17.41 4.15
N LEU A 219 -27.11 16.59 5.20
CA LEU A 219 -27.66 15.24 5.07
C LEU A 219 -29.11 15.26 4.55
N LYS A 220 -29.92 16.25 4.96
CA LYS A 220 -31.30 16.42 4.48
C LYS A 220 -31.35 16.84 3.01
N GLU A 221 -30.50 17.78 2.61
CA GLU A 221 -30.37 18.24 1.21
C GLU A 221 -29.90 17.12 0.28
N ALA A 222 -28.98 16.27 0.75
CA ALA A 222 -28.48 15.13 -0.01
C ALA A 222 -29.42 13.90 0.01
N GLY A 223 -30.58 14.00 0.64
CA GLY A 223 -31.55 12.90 0.71
C GLY A 223 -31.19 11.78 1.69
N LEU A 224 -30.12 11.91 2.47
CA LEU A 224 -29.74 10.95 3.53
C LEU A 224 -30.68 11.01 4.74
N LEU A 225 -31.37 12.14 4.94
CA LEU A 225 -32.46 12.29 5.91
C LEU A 225 -33.81 12.48 5.23
N LYS A 226 -34.80 11.66 5.62
CA LYS A 226 -36.21 11.88 5.29
C LYS A 226 -36.78 13.08 6.04
N SER A 227 -36.36 13.31 7.27
CA SER A 227 -36.77 14.48 8.06
C SER A 227 -35.70 14.90 9.07
N TYR A 228 -35.72 16.18 9.42
CA TYR A 228 -34.85 16.80 10.41
C TYR A 228 -35.56 17.99 11.04
N THR A 229 -35.51 18.11 12.37
CA THR A 229 -35.99 19.28 13.11
C THR A 229 -35.13 19.49 14.36
N TYR A 230 -34.73 20.74 14.61
CA TYR A 230 -34.02 21.14 15.83
C TYR A 230 -34.97 21.92 16.75
N SER A 231 -35.08 21.47 18.01
CA SER A 231 -35.76 22.22 19.07
C SER A 231 -34.72 22.97 19.89
N SER A 232 -34.70 24.31 19.77
CA SER A 232 -33.84 25.17 20.59
C SER A 232 -34.22 25.11 22.07
N LYS A 233 -35.52 25.08 22.38
CA LYS A 233 -36.04 24.96 23.76
C LYS A 233 -35.57 23.68 24.45
N GLN A 234 -35.60 22.55 23.75
CA GLN A 234 -35.20 21.25 24.31
C GLN A 234 -33.74 20.90 24.04
N ARG A 235 -33.03 21.74 23.28
CA ARG A 235 -31.68 21.49 22.75
C ARG A 235 -31.57 20.07 22.20
N ARG A 236 -32.46 19.72 21.28
CA ARG A 236 -32.61 18.35 20.78
C ARG A 236 -32.90 18.31 19.29
N ILE A 237 -32.32 17.34 18.63
CA ILE A 237 -32.58 17.02 17.23
C ILE A 237 -33.52 15.82 17.16
N TYR A 238 -34.48 15.92 16.25
CA TYR A 238 -35.38 14.86 15.83
C TYR A 238 -35.16 14.62 14.34
N GLY A 239 -35.01 13.37 13.93
CA GLY A 239 -34.80 13.08 12.52
C GLY A 239 -35.08 11.64 12.14
N ARG A 240 -35.12 11.40 10.83
CA ARG A 240 -35.32 10.08 10.24
C ARG A 240 -34.37 9.87 9.07
N LEU A 241 -33.57 8.80 9.12
CA LEU A 241 -32.69 8.37 8.05
C LEU A 241 -33.47 7.84 6.86
N SER A 242 -32.91 8.01 5.67
CA SER A 242 -33.31 7.30 4.46
C SER A 242 -32.72 5.88 4.50
N VAL A 243 -33.59 4.86 4.52
CA VAL A 243 -33.20 3.45 4.69
C VAL A 243 -32.91 2.77 3.33
N GLU A 244 -32.35 3.53 2.39
CA GLU A 244 -31.92 2.96 1.11
C GLU A 244 -30.50 2.39 1.25
N GLY A 245 -30.22 1.23 0.67
CA GLY A 245 -28.96 0.50 0.92
C GLY A 245 -27.70 1.31 0.63
N LYS A 246 -27.70 2.13 -0.44
CA LYS A 246 -26.59 3.05 -0.76
C LYS A 246 -26.37 4.11 0.32
N MET A 247 -27.46 4.65 0.87
CA MET A 247 -27.45 5.67 1.91
C MET A 247 -26.97 5.09 3.25
N GLN A 248 -27.33 3.84 3.53
CA GLN A 248 -26.82 3.11 4.70
C GLN A 248 -25.30 2.92 4.61
N GLY A 249 -24.79 2.45 3.46
CA GLY A 249 -23.35 2.24 3.24
C GLY A 249 -22.51 3.51 3.45
N PHE A 250 -23.03 4.66 2.99
CA PHE A 250 -22.39 5.96 3.21
C PHE A 250 -22.24 6.28 4.71
N ILE A 251 -23.31 6.15 5.49
CA ILE A 251 -23.29 6.45 6.94
C ILE A 251 -22.43 5.45 7.71
N THR A 252 -22.43 4.18 7.33
CA THR A 252 -21.69 3.14 8.08
C THR A 252 -20.20 3.13 7.80
N GLY A 253 -19.72 3.70 6.70
CA GLY A 253 -18.28 3.73 6.39
C GLY A 253 -17.88 4.60 5.21
N GLY A 254 -18.70 4.62 4.14
CA GLY A 254 -18.30 5.20 2.85
C GLY A 254 -17.97 6.70 2.85
N TRP A 255 -18.43 7.45 3.84
CA TRP A 255 -18.03 8.86 4.01
C TRP A 255 -16.54 8.99 4.37
N LEU A 256 -15.98 8.07 5.16
CA LEU A 256 -14.57 8.13 5.58
C LEU A 256 -13.65 7.83 4.40
N GLU A 257 -13.99 6.83 3.58
CA GLU A 257 -13.30 6.51 2.33
C GLU A 257 -13.25 7.74 1.41
N ARG A 258 -14.39 8.45 1.27
CA ARG A 258 -14.49 9.69 0.49
C ARG A 258 -13.67 10.84 1.07
N TYR A 259 -13.65 10.97 2.39
CA TYR A 259 -12.82 11.97 3.06
C TYR A 259 -11.33 11.68 2.83
N ALA A 260 -10.89 10.45 3.06
CA ALA A 260 -9.51 10.04 2.85
C ALA A 260 -9.07 10.25 1.40
N LYS A 261 -9.93 9.87 0.43
CA LYS A 261 -9.70 10.15 -1.00
C LYS A 261 -9.48 11.63 -1.27
N GLN A 262 -10.31 12.52 -0.72
CA GLN A 262 -10.18 13.96 -0.92
C GLN A 262 -8.86 14.49 -0.36
N VAL A 263 -8.50 14.10 0.86
CA VAL A 263 -7.23 14.51 1.50
C VAL A 263 -6.04 14.03 0.68
N ILE A 264 -6.06 12.77 0.23
CA ILE A 264 -4.99 12.19 -0.58
C ILE A 264 -4.87 12.90 -1.94
N GLN A 265 -5.98 13.06 -2.64
CA GLN A 265 -6.02 13.71 -3.94
C GLN A 265 -5.55 15.17 -3.86
N LEU A 266 -5.95 15.91 -2.82
CA LEU A 266 -5.51 17.28 -2.58
C LEU A 266 -4.01 17.34 -2.31
N SER A 267 -3.48 16.44 -1.47
CA SER A 267 -2.06 16.38 -1.14
C SER A 267 -1.18 16.09 -2.36
N LEU A 268 -1.60 15.16 -3.22
CA LEU A 268 -0.91 14.85 -4.48
C LEU A 268 -0.97 16.03 -5.45
N ARG A 269 -2.12 16.68 -5.59
CA ARG A 269 -2.32 17.84 -6.48
C ARG A 269 -1.51 19.05 -6.05
N ARG A 270 -1.51 19.39 -4.75
CA ARG A 270 -0.73 20.52 -4.20
C ARG A 270 0.77 20.38 -4.48
N ARG A 271 1.27 19.15 -4.55
CA ARG A 271 2.68 18.82 -4.81
C ARG A 271 2.98 18.54 -6.28
N ASN A 272 1.98 18.63 -7.16
CA ASN A 272 2.08 18.30 -8.59
C ASN A 272 2.69 16.90 -8.83
N ILE A 273 2.35 15.92 -7.98
CA ILE A 273 2.84 14.55 -8.09
C ILE A 273 1.97 13.83 -9.13
N PRO A 274 2.54 13.32 -10.24
CA PRO A 274 1.80 12.47 -11.17
C PRO A 274 1.28 11.23 -10.44
N HIS A 275 0.00 10.91 -10.60
CA HIS A 275 -0.60 9.79 -9.90
C HIS A 275 -1.77 9.19 -10.66
N ASP A 276 -2.07 7.94 -10.32
CA ASP A 276 -3.36 7.31 -10.55
C ASP A 276 -3.97 6.98 -9.17
N LEU A 277 -5.27 7.20 -9.03
CA LEU A 277 -6.01 6.98 -7.79
C LEU A 277 -7.32 6.30 -8.12
N LEU A 278 -7.54 5.13 -7.53
CA LEU A 278 -8.75 4.35 -7.69
C LEU A 278 -9.47 4.22 -6.35
N ALA A 279 -10.80 4.34 -6.39
CA ALA A 279 -11.65 4.14 -5.23
C ALA A 279 -12.45 2.85 -5.37
N ASN A 280 -12.51 2.10 -4.29
CA ASN A 280 -13.20 0.82 -4.13
C ASN A 280 -12.89 -0.21 -5.25
N PRO A 281 -11.62 -0.38 -5.70
CA PRO A 281 -11.28 -1.47 -6.60
C PRO A 281 -11.29 -2.82 -5.88
N SER A 282 -11.51 -3.89 -6.65
CA SER A 282 -11.22 -5.25 -6.23
C SER A 282 -9.98 -5.76 -6.95
N ILE A 283 -9.00 -6.23 -6.19
CA ILE A 283 -7.87 -7.00 -6.71
C ILE A 283 -8.34 -8.45 -6.84
N VAL A 284 -8.16 -9.04 -8.01
CA VAL A 284 -8.61 -10.40 -8.35
C VAL A 284 -7.39 -11.29 -8.54
N TYR A 285 -7.34 -12.36 -7.76
CA TYR A 285 -6.29 -13.38 -7.81
C TYR A 285 -6.54 -14.37 -8.97
N PRO A 286 -5.50 -15.07 -9.46
CA PRO A 286 -5.65 -16.07 -10.52
C PRO A 286 -6.64 -17.21 -10.20
N ASN A 287 -6.81 -17.53 -8.91
CA ASN A 287 -7.77 -18.53 -8.44
C ASN A 287 -9.22 -18.01 -8.36
N GLY A 288 -9.45 -16.72 -8.67
CA GLY A 288 -10.75 -16.07 -8.61
C GLY A 288 -11.06 -15.37 -7.29
N ASP A 289 -10.20 -15.51 -6.27
CA ASP A 289 -10.38 -14.80 -5.00
C ASP A 289 -10.29 -13.30 -5.21
N ARG A 290 -11.01 -12.55 -4.38
CA ARG A 290 -11.06 -11.09 -4.46
C ARG A 290 -10.63 -10.45 -3.16
N PHE A 291 -9.91 -9.35 -3.29
CA PHE A 291 -9.56 -8.46 -2.19
C PHE A 291 -10.07 -7.06 -2.53
N GLU A 292 -11.09 -6.60 -1.80
CA GLU A 292 -11.58 -5.22 -1.92
C GLU A 292 -10.64 -4.29 -1.15
N VAL A 293 -10.35 -3.15 -1.76
CA VAL A 293 -9.52 -2.09 -1.19
C VAL A 293 -10.31 -0.81 -1.26
N ASP A 294 -10.29 0.01 -0.20
CA ASP A 294 -10.97 1.30 -0.23
C ASP A 294 -10.30 2.27 -1.21
N LEU A 295 -8.97 2.45 -1.14
CA LEU A 295 -8.24 3.26 -2.11
C LEU A 295 -6.92 2.61 -2.54
N LEU A 296 -6.62 2.69 -3.83
CA LEU A 296 -5.30 2.40 -4.38
C LEU A 296 -4.71 3.66 -5.01
N VAL A 297 -3.47 3.95 -4.68
CA VAL A 297 -2.75 5.13 -5.18
C VAL A 297 -1.41 4.70 -5.75
N ARG A 298 -1.15 5.05 -7.00
CA ARG A 298 0.17 4.84 -7.60
C ARG A 298 0.77 6.19 -7.99
N THR A 299 1.98 6.45 -7.51
CA THR A 299 2.86 7.55 -7.95
C THR A 299 4.09 6.93 -8.62
N PRO A 300 5.03 7.69 -9.21
CA PRO A 300 6.25 7.09 -9.78
C PRO A 300 7.04 6.25 -8.77
N ASN A 301 7.02 6.63 -7.49
CA ASN A 301 7.92 6.09 -6.46
C ASN A 301 7.21 5.26 -5.37
N ARG A 302 5.88 5.25 -5.34
CA ARG A 302 5.07 4.62 -4.28
C ARG A 302 3.83 3.93 -4.87
N PHE A 303 3.38 2.88 -4.20
CA PHE A 303 2.10 2.23 -4.42
C PHE A 303 1.43 2.09 -3.05
N LEU A 304 0.44 2.94 -2.76
CA LEU A 304 -0.24 2.96 -1.48
C LEU A 304 -1.54 2.15 -1.57
N LEU A 305 -1.73 1.28 -0.58
CA LEU A 305 -3.00 0.62 -0.28
C LEU A 305 -3.58 1.32 0.93
N VAL A 306 -4.78 1.89 0.82
CA VAL A 306 -5.44 2.60 1.92
C VAL A 306 -6.72 1.87 2.29
N GLU A 307 -6.87 1.60 3.58
CA GLU A 307 -8.04 0.99 4.20
C GLU A 307 -8.62 1.94 5.24
N CYS A 308 -9.93 2.17 5.22
CA CYS A 308 -10.65 3.08 6.09
C CYS A 308 -11.55 2.32 7.05
N LYS A 309 -11.48 2.61 8.35
CA LYS A 309 -12.33 1.99 9.37
C LYS A 309 -12.96 3.04 10.26
N THR A 310 -14.28 2.96 10.35
CA THR A 310 -15.08 3.75 11.30
C THR A 310 -15.37 2.99 12.60
N GLY A 311 -14.86 1.76 12.75
CA GLY A 311 -15.13 0.84 13.87
C GLY A 311 -14.02 -0.21 14.00
N GLY A 312 -14.35 -1.42 14.48
CA GLY A 312 -13.37 -2.49 14.70
C GLY A 312 -12.47 -2.76 13.49
N TYR A 313 -11.16 -2.91 13.75
CA TYR A 313 -10.12 -2.99 12.72
C TYR A 313 -9.23 -4.24 12.82
N ASP A 314 -9.27 -4.97 13.94
CA ASP A 314 -8.33 -6.06 14.24
C ASP A 314 -8.47 -7.27 13.28
N GLU A 315 -9.68 -7.59 12.84
CA GLU A 315 -9.98 -8.80 12.07
C GLU A 315 -9.38 -8.81 10.65
N ALA A 316 -8.92 -7.65 10.14
CA ALA A 316 -8.48 -7.50 8.76
C ALA A 316 -6.95 -7.40 8.57
N LEU A 317 -6.17 -7.20 9.64
CA LEU A 317 -4.76 -6.79 9.53
C LEU A 317 -3.86 -7.87 8.89
N GLU A 318 -4.02 -9.14 9.26
CA GLU A 318 -3.25 -10.24 8.65
C GLU A 318 -3.51 -10.37 7.15
N ARG A 319 -4.77 -10.15 6.73
CA ARG A 319 -5.15 -10.20 5.31
C ARG A 319 -4.44 -9.11 4.53
N HIS A 320 -4.28 -7.93 5.14
CA HIS A 320 -3.57 -6.80 4.55
C HIS A 320 -2.05 -7.02 4.46
N GLN A 321 -1.46 -7.79 5.39
CA GLN A 321 -0.05 -8.17 5.29
C GLN A 321 0.19 -9.08 4.08
N ARG A 322 -0.72 -10.03 3.84
CA ARG A 322 -0.63 -10.96 2.70
C ARG A 322 -0.75 -10.21 1.38
N ILE A 323 -1.77 -9.38 1.19
CA ILE A 323 -1.92 -8.61 -0.06
C ILE A 323 -0.76 -7.63 -0.27
N ALA A 324 -0.15 -7.07 0.78
CA ALA A 324 1.03 -6.21 0.64
C ALA A 324 2.24 -6.98 0.10
N GLN A 325 2.44 -8.23 0.54
CA GLN A 325 3.45 -9.13 0.01
C GLN A 325 3.16 -9.48 -1.46
N ASP A 326 1.90 -9.81 -1.78
CA ASP A 326 1.47 -10.15 -3.15
C ASP A 326 1.65 -8.96 -4.11
N LEU A 327 1.31 -7.75 -3.66
CA LEU A 327 1.56 -6.50 -4.38
C LEU A 327 3.03 -6.07 -4.36
N ARG A 328 3.90 -6.76 -3.60
CA ARG A 328 5.33 -6.45 -3.43
C ARG A 328 5.59 -5.02 -2.94
N ILE A 329 4.71 -4.51 -2.08
CA ILE A 329 4.85 -3.18 -1.49
C ILE A 329 5.38 -3.27 -0.05
N PRO A 330 6.20 -2.30 0.41
CA PRO A 330 6.60 -2.24 1.80
C PRO A 330 5.38 -2.07 2.73
N ALA A 331 5.43 -2.66 3.92
CA ALA A 331 4.36 -2.57 4.93
C ALA A 331 3.95 -1.11 5.21
N LYS A 332 4.90 -0.18 5.29
CA LYS A 332 4.62 1.27 5.46
C LYS A 332 3.78 1.92 4.35
N GLN A 333 3.63 1.27 3.19
CA GLN A 333 2.76 1.73 2.10
C GLN A 333 1.33 1.15 2.19
N VAL A 334 1.06 0.32 3.19
CA VAL A 334 -0.28 0.00 3.67
C VAL A 334 -0.66 1.03 4.71
N MET A 335 -1.73 1.78 4.47
CA MET A 335 -2.20 2.85 5.34
C MET A 335 -3.61 2.54 5.85
N TYR A 336 -3.78 2.54 7.16
CA TYR A 336 -5.08 2.44 7.82
C TYR A 336 -5.53 3.81 8.32
N VAL A 337 -6.69 4.27 7.86
CA VAL A 337 -7.37 5.45 8.37
C VAL A 337 -8.41 4.99 9.41
N LEU A 338 -8.05 5.10 10.69
CA LEU A 338 -8.86 4.68 11.82
C LEU A 338 -9.53 5.88 12.48
N LEU A 339 -10.84 5.99 12.32
CA LEU A 339 -11.61 7.13 12.80
C LEU A 339 -11.62 7.25 14.32
N GLY A 340 -11.27 8.42 14.85
CA GLY A 340 -11.39 8.75 16.27
C GLY A 340 -10.45 7.96 17.19
N ILE A 341 -9.52 7.18 16.65
CA ILE A 341 -8.54 6.45 17.44
C ILE A 341 -7.46 7.41 17.96
N PRO A 342 -7.13 7.39 19.27
CA PRO A 342 -6.09 8.24 19.83
C PRO A 342 -4.71 7.95 19.24
N GLU A 343 -3.89 8.99 19.07
CA GLU A 343 -2.54 8.88 18.46
C GLU A 343 -1.63 7.89 19.19
N ALA A 344 -1.67 7.83 20.53
CA ALA A 344 -0.91 6.85 21.31
C ALA A 344 -1.23 5.40 20.91
N VAL A 345 -2.48 5.09 20.60
CA VAL A 345 -2.89 3.76 20.14
C VAL A 345 -2.41 3.51 18.71
N LEU A 346 -2.43 4.54 17.85
CA LEU A 346 -1.88 4.43 16.50
C LEU A 346 -0.37 4.13 16.54
N ASP A 347 0.39 4.77 17.42
CA ASP A 347 1.83 4.52 17.58
C ASP A 347 2.14 3.08 18.01
N GLU A 348 1.34 2.52 18.92
CA GLU A 348 1.44 1.10 19.29
C GLU A 348 1.18 0.19 18.09
N LEU A 349 0.15 0.47 17.30
CA LEU A 349 -0.19 -0.29 16.09
C LEU A 349 0.91 -0.21 15.02
N HIS A 350 1.52 0.96 14.81
CA HIS A 350 2.65 1.12 13.91
C HIS A 350 3.80 0.19 14.28
N ASN A 351 4.17 0.18 15.57
CA ASN A 351 5.27 -0.63 16.08
C ASN A 351 4.98 -2.13 15.95
N GLN A 352 3.72 -2.52 16.16
CA GLN A 352 3.31 -3.93 16.10
C GLN A 352 3.26 -4.47 14.66
N TRP A 353 2.71 -3.70 13.71
CA TRP A 353 2.38 -4.20 12.38
C TRP A 353 3.28 -3.69 11.25
N GLY A 354 4.01 -2.60 11.47
CA GLY A 354 4.84 -1.94 10.45
C GLY A 354 4.05 -1.24 9.33
N PHE A 355 2.72 -1.21 9.44
CA PHE A 355 1.84 -0.39 8.59
C PHE A 355 1.84 1.06 9.05
N THR A 356 1.29 1.94 8.22
CA THR A 356 0.99 3.31 8.59
C THR A 356 -0.43 3.38 9.16
N PHE A 357 -0.60 3.88 10.38
CA PHE A 357 -1.90 4.08 11.02
C PHE A 357 -2.15 5.55 11.29
N VAL A 358 -3.26 6.07 10.79
CA VAL A 358 -3.62 7.49 10.95
C VAL A 358 -5.06 7.60 11.39
N ASN A 359 -5.42 8.72 11.98
CA ASN A 359 -6.81 9.11 12.19
C ASN A 359 -7.17 10.28 11.27
N GLU A 360 -8.38 10.80 11.41
CA GLU A 360 -8.87 11.92 10.59
C GLU A 360 -8.06 13.22 10.74
N LYS A 361 -7.29 13.34 11.83
CA LYS A 361 -6.45 14.51 12.13
C LYS A 361 -5.02 14.35 11.63
N THR A 362 -4.46 13.14 11.71
CA THR A 362 -3.05 12.88 11.37
C THR A 362 -2.84 12.46 9.92
N LEU A 363 -3.91 12.09 9.20
CA LEU A 363 -3.86 11.62 7.81
C LEU A 363 -3.06 12.55 6.87
N GLU A 364 -3.35 13.85 6.85
CA GLU A 364 -2.65 14.79 5.97
C GLU A 364 -1.15 14.82 6.28
N GLY A 365 -0.79 15.04 7.55
CA GLY A 365 0.60 15.16 7.98
C GLY A 365 1.43 13.90 7.72
N GLU A 366 0.86 12.70 7.91
CA GLU A 366 1.58 11.46 7.65
C GLU A 366 1.73 11.17 6.15
N LEU A 367 0.70 11.51 5.36
CA LEU A 367 0.78 11.41 3.91
C LEU A 367 1.88 12.30 3.34
N GLU A 368 2.08 13.49 3.90
CA GLU A 368 3.18 14.38 3.48
C GLU A 368 4.57 13.76 3.69
N LYS A 369 4.76 13.03 4.79
CA LYS A 369 6.02 12.30 5.07
C LYS A 369 6.22 11.12 4.13
N LEU A 370 5.15 10.41 3.77
CA LEU A 370 5.21 9.24 2.89
C LEU A 370 5.44 9.59 1.41
N LEU A 371 4.94 10.74 0.98
CA LEU A 371 5.05 11.26 -0.38
C LEU A 371 6.35 12.03 -0.64
N THR A 372 7.13 12.33 0.39
CA THR A 372 8.53 12.79 0.28
C THR A 372 9.49 11.60 0.14
#